data_AF-A0A897NTD6-F1
#
_entry.id   AF-A0A897NTD6-F1
#
_cell.length_a   1.000
_cell.length_b   1.000
_cell.length_c   1.000
_cell.angle_alpha   90.00
_cell.angle_beta   90.00
_cell.angle_gamma   90.00
#
_symmetry.space_group_name_H-M   'P 1'
#
loop_
_entity.id
_entity.type
_entity.pdbx_description
1 polymer ?
#
loop_
_entity_poly.entity_id
_entity_poly.type
_entity_poly.pdbx_seq_one_letter_code
_entity_poly.pdbx_strand_id
1 'polypeptide(L)'
;MAFPLRAAASPRRIYGIGVSILGIGNLSYGVGQYVGGSQLPVVSLLQLVMGTTLVVIGGLVIAGSDRLSPPDLSDRALLAIGAVGGLVGAYMTAGGIVLLG
;
A
#
# COMPACT_ATOMS: atom_id res chain seq x y z
N MET A 1 -28.91 -11.22 -21.06
CA MET A 1 -28.87 -10.75 -19.67
C MET A 1 -27.47 -10.24 -19.38
N ALA A 2 -27.28 -8.92 -19.39
CA ALA A 2 -25.98 -8.31 -19.09
C ALA A 2 -25.80 -8.27 -17.58
N PHE A 3 -24.82 -9.01 -17.07
CA PHE A 3 -24.38 -8.89 -15.67
C PHE A 3 -23.85 -7.47 -15.46
N PRO A 4 -24.29 -6.74 -14.41
CA PRO A 4 -23.67 -5.47 -14.10
C PRO A 4 -22.29 -5.80 -13.52
N LEU A 5 -21.26 -5.70 -14.35
CA LEU A 5 -19.89 -5.59 -13.88
C LEU A 5 -19.83 -4.33 -13.02
N ARG A 6 -20.02 -4.52 -11.71
CA ARG A 6 -19.91 -3.51 -10.66
C ARG A 6 -18.75 -2.58 -11.02
N ALA A 7 -19.07 -1.30 -11.15
CA ALA A 7 -18.17 -0.17 -11.34
C ALA A 7 -16.69 -0.55 -11.13
N ALA A 8 -15.97 -0.82 -12.22
CA ALA A 8 -14.53 -1.01 -12.15
C ALA A 8 -13.97 0.23 -11.45
N ALA A 9 -13.36 0.03 -10.27
CA ALA A 9 -12.76 1.14 -9.54
C ALA A 9 -11.81 1.88 -10.47
N SER A 10 -11.88 3.22 -10.49
CA SER A 10 -11.04 4.01 -11.40
C SER A 10 -9.56 3.62 -11.23
N PRO A 11 -8.73 3.63 -12.30
CA PRO A 11 -7.31 3.30 -12.22
C PRO A 11 -6.58 4.02 -11.07
N ARG A 12 -6.92 5.29 -10.86
CA ARG A 12 -6.46 6.10 -9.73
C ARG A 12 -6.83 5.50 -8.36
N ARG A 13 -8.06 5.01 -8.19
CA ARG A 13 -8.50 4.37 -6.95
C ARG A 13 -7.80 3.04 -6.72
N ILE A 14 -7.58 2.24 -7.76
CA ILE A 14 -6.82 0.98 -7.68
C ILE A 14 -5.36 1.26 -7.29
N TYR A 15 -4.74 2.27 -7.88
CA TYR A 15 -3.42 2.76 -7.48
C TYR A 15 -3.40 3.15 -5.99
N GLY A 16 -4.35 3.97 -5.53
CA GLY A 16 -4.42 4.38 -4.12
C GLY A 16 -4.61 3.20 -3.15
N ILE A 17 -5.43 2.21 -3.52
CA ILE A 17 -5.60 0.97 -2.75
C ILE A 17 -4.28 0.20 -2.67
N GLY A 18 -3.61 -0.03 -3.81
CA GLY A 18 -2.34 -0.74 -3.86
C GLY A 18 -1.24 -0.07 -3.02
N VAL A 19 -1.13 1.26 -3.12
CA VAL A 19 -0.19 2.05 -2.31
C VAL A 19 -0.51 1.96 -0.81
N SER A 20 -1.80 1.99 -0.45
CA SER A 20 -2.22 1.85 0.95
C SER A 20 -1.87 0.47 1.51
N ILE A 21 -2.16 -0.59 0.75
CA ILE A 21 -1.84 -1.99 1.13
C ILE A 21 -0.32 -2.16 1.25
N LEU A 22 0.46 -1.58 0.35
CA LEU A 22 1.92 -1.57 0.44
C LEU A 22 2.40 -0.89 1.73
N GLY A 23 1.82 0.26 2.06
CA GLY A 23 2.09 0.97 3.30
C GLY A 23 1.80 0.13 4.54
N ILE A 24 0.63 -0.53 4.59
CA ILE A 24 0.26 -1.47 5.66
C ILE A 24 1.25 -2.63 5.74
N GLY A 25 1.63 -3.24 4.62
CA GLY A 25 2.62 -4.31 4.57
C GLY A 25 3.97 -3.88 5.13
N ASN A 26 4.42 -2.68 4.77
CA ASN A 26 5.66 -2.11 5.29
C ASN A 26 5.62 -1.89 6.81
N LEU A 27 4.49 -1.40 7.33
CA LEU A 27 4.27 -1.25 8.77
C LEU A 27 4.29 -2.59 9.50
N SER A 28 3.46 -3.53 9.06
CA SER A 28 3.32 -4.85 9.69
C SER A 28 4.64 -5.62 9.68
N TYR A 29 5.33 -5.64 8.55
CA TYR A 29 6.61 -6.34 8.42
C TYR A 29 7.71 -5.66 9.23
N GLY A 30 7.82 -4.33 9.20
CA GLY A 30 8.82 -3.60 9.97
C GLY A 30 8.63 -3.70 11.47
N VAL A 31 7.38 -3.70 11.94
CA VAL A 31 7.05 -3.96 13.36
C VAL A 31 7.40 -5.40 13.73
N GLY A 32 7.06 -6.39 12.89
CA GLY A 32 7.43 -7.79 13.11
C GLY A 32 8.94 -7.99 13.23
N GLN A 33 9.71 -7.40 12.31
CA GLN A 33 11.18 -7.50 12.33
C GLN A 33 11.82 -6.77 13.53
N TYR A 34 11.23 -5.65 13.95
CA TYR A 34 11.68 -4.94 15.15
C TYR A 34 11.42 -5.75 16.42
N VAL A 35 10.20 -6.28 16.58
CA VAL A 35 9.80 -7.07 17.75
C VAL A 35 10.60 -8.38 17.82
N GLY A 36 10.82 -9.04 16.67
CA GLY A 36 11.63 -10.25 16.58
C GLY A 36 13.14 -10.04 16.76
N GLY A 37 13.62 -8.79 16.89
CA GLY A 37 15.04 -8.48 17.09
C GLY A 37 15.92 -8.67 15.85
N SER A 38 15.32 -8.93 14.68
CA SER A 38 16.02 -9.23 13.43
C SER A 38 16.50 -8.00 12.66
N GLN A 39 16.10 -6.80 13.09
CA GLN A 39 16.35 -5.55 12.36
C GLN A 39 16.80 -4.43 13.30
N LEU A 40 17.75 -3.61 12.82
CA LEU A 40 18.23 -2.43 13.55
C LEU A 40 17.07 -1.44 13.80
N PRO A 41 16.96 -0.85 15.01
CA PRO A 41 15.87 0.07 15.37
C PRO A 41 15.69 1.24 14.39
N VAL A 42 16.79 1.80 13.88
CA VAL A 42 16.76 2.91 12.93
C VAL A 42 16.12 2.51 11.60
N VAL A 43 16.34 1.28 11.14
CA VAL A 43 15.74 0.78 9.89
C VAL A 43 14.25 0.55 10.08
N SER A 44 13.84 0.06 11.25
CA SER A 44 12.42 -0.11 11.60
C SER A 44 11.70 1.23 11.71
N LEU A 45 12.35 2.26 12.24
CA LEU A 45 11.81 3.61 12.25
C LEU A 45 11.62 4.18 10.84
N LEU A 46 12.60 3.98 9.95
CA LEU A 46 12.48 4.41 8.55
C LEU A 46 11.34 3.70 7.82
N GLN A 47 11.18 2.39 8.06
CA GLN A 47 10.05 1.63 7.53
C GLN A 47 8.72 2.12 8.10
N LEU A 48 8.66 2.47 9.39
CA LEU A 48 7.46 3.04 10.01
C LEU A 48 7.07 4.34 9.30
N VAL A 49 8.01 5.29 9.18
CA VAL A 49 7.79 6.58 8.50
C VAL A 49 7.33 6.38 7.07
N MET A 50 8.02 5.52 6.32
CA MET A 50 7.68 5.23 4.93
C MET A 50 6.31 4.56 4.81
N GLY A 51 6.03 3.54 5.63
CA GLY A 51 4.76 2.82 5.65
C GLY A 51 3.59 3.75 5.96
N THR A 52 3.69 4.57 7.01
CA THR A 52 2.67 5.57 7.35
C THR A 52 2.46 6.56 6.22
N THR A 53 3.54 7.04 5.60
CA THR A 53 3.47 7.97 4.46
C THR A 53 2.70 7.35 3.29
N LEU A 54 2.99 6.10 2.94
CA LEU A 54 2.30 5.37 1.87
C LEU A 54 0.81 5.16 2.19
N VAL A 55 0.46 4.80 3.43
CA VAL A 55 -0.94 4.68 3.85
C VAL A 55 -1.67 6.00 3.71
N VAL A 56 -1.06 7.11 4.16
CA VAL A 56 -1.67 8.45 4.06
C VAL A 56 -1.84 8.87 2.60
N ILE A 57 -0.81 8.73 1.76
CA ILE A 57 -0.88 9.08 0.34
C ILE A 57 -1.94 8.23 -0.36
N GLY A 58 -1.90 6.91 -0.18
CA GLY A 58 -2.88 6.00 -0.77
C GLY A 58 -4.31 6.33 -0.33
N GLY A 59 -4.51 6.61 0.96
CA GLY A 59 -5.80 7.04 1.52
C GLY A 59 -6.30 8.35 0.92
N LEU A 60 -5.43 9.36 0.78
CA LEU A 60 -5.78 10.63 0.15
C LEU A 60 -6.14 10.46 -1.33
N VAL A 61 -5.46 9.57 -2.04
CA VAL A 61 -5.80 9.22 -3.44
C VAL A 61 -7.16 8.54 -3.53
N ILE A 62 -7.46 7.60 -2.63
CA ILE A 62 -8.76 6.91 -2.57
C ILE A 62 -9.88 7.90 -2.27
N ALA A 63 -9.63 8.86 -1.38
CA ALA A 63 -10.57 9.91 -1.01
C ALA A 63 -10.78 10.97 -2.11
N GLY A 64 -10.02 10.92 -3.21
CA GLY A 64 -10.09 11.92 -4.27
C GLY A 64 -9.63 13.31 -3.82
N SER A 65 -8.68 13.39 -2.90
CA SER A 65 -8.21 14.65 -2.32
C SER A 65 -7.60 15.58 -3.36
N ASP A 66 -8.04 16.84 -3.37
CA ASP A 66 -7.51 17.91 -4.23
C ASP A 66 -6.09 18.35 -3.83
N ARG A 67 -5.60 17.92 -2.66
CA ARG A 67 -4.22 18.20 -2.19
C ARG A 67 -3.16 17.38 -2.91
N LEU A 68 -3.56 16.30 -3.59
CA LEU A 68 -2.68 15.46 -4.38
C LEU A 68 -3.06 15.58 -5.85
N SER A 69 -2.19 16.21 -6.62
CA SER A 69 -2.25 16.11 -8.07
C SER A 69 -2.18 14.64 -8.47
N PRO A 70 -3.07 14.16 -9.36
CA PRO A 70 -2.94 12.82 -9.90
C PRO A 70 -1.55 12.66 -10.53
N PRO A 71 -0.87 11.52 -10.35
CA PRO A 71 0.35 11.24 -11.07
C PRO A 71 0.08 11.35 -12.57
N ASP A 72 0.95 12.01 -13.31
CA ASP A 72 0.87 12.09 -14.78
C ASP A 72 1.37 10.78 -15.39
N LEU A 73 0.56 9.74 -15.22
CA LEU A 73 0.84 8.37 -15.65
C LEU A 73 -0.38 7.85 -16.41
N SER A 74 -0.11 6.99 -17.39
CA SER A 74 -1.20 6.29 -18.09
C SER A 74 -2.02 5.43 -17.11
N ASP A 75 -3.31 5.25 -17.41
CA ASP A 75 -4.20 4.38 -16.62
C ASP A 75 -3.64 2.97 -16.43
N ARG A 76 -2.98 2.42 -17.47
CA ARG A 76 -2.32 1.12 -17.40
C ARG A 76 -1.19 1.09 -16.39
N ALA A 77 -0.39 2.16 -16.32
CA ALA A 77 0.69 2.27 -15.34
C ALA A 77 0.12 2.39 -13.92
N LEU A 78 -0.95 3.18 -13.71
CA LEU A 78 -1.63 3.26 -12.41
C LEU A 78 -2.16 1.90 -11.95
N LEU A 79 -2.80 1.15 -12.85
CA LEU A 79 -3.27 -0.20 -12.58
C LEU A 79 -2.12 -1.15 -12.24
N ALA A 80 -1.03 -1.12 -13.02
CA ALA A 80 0.12 -1.97 -12.79
C ALA A 80 0.78 -1.68 -11.44
N ILE A 81 0.99 -0.40 -11.11
CA ILE A 81 1.56 0.01 -9.82
C ILE A 81 0.64 -0.39 -8.68
N GLY A 82 -0.68 -0.17 -8.82
CA GLY A 82 -1.66 -0.59 -7.82
C GLY A 82 -1.66 -2.10 -7.60
N ALA A 83 -1.62 -2.89 -8.67
CA ALA A 83 -1.57 -4.34 -8.58
C ALA A 83 -0.27 -4.85 -7.94
N VAL A 84 0.89 -4.37 -8.40
CA VAL A 84 2.20 -4.76 -7.87
C VAL A 84 2.34 -4.33 -6.41
N GLY A 85 2.02 -3.07 -6.10
CA GLY A 85 2.07 -2.55 -4.73
C GLY A 85 1.12 -3.31 -3.79
N GLY A 86 -0.08 -3.64 -4.26
CA GLY A 86 -1.04 -4.44 -3.50
C GLY A 86 -0.53 -5.86 -3.22
N LEU A 87 0.03 -6.55 -4.23
CA LEU A 87 0.57 -7.89 -4.07
C LEU A 87 1.77 -7.93 -3.12
N VAL A 88 2.72 -7.01 -3.30
CA VAL A 88 3.90 -6.89 -2.43
C VAL A 88 3.46 -6.55 -1.00
N GLY A 89 2.56 -5.58 -0.84
CA GLY A 89 2.04 -5.20 0.47
C GLY A 89 1.30 -6.34 1.17
N ALA A 90 0.49 -7.10 0.45
CA ALA A 90 -0.20 -8.27 1.00
C ALA A 90 0.79 -9.35 1.46
N TYR A 91 1.81 -9.64 0.65
CA TYR A 91 2.87 -10.58 1.01
C TYR A 91 3.63 -10.12 2.27
N MET A 92 4.04 -8.85 2.32
CA MET A 92 4.71 -8.26 3.48
C MET A 92 3.82 -8.27 4.72
N THR A 93 2.52 -8.01 4.57
CA THR A 93 1.55 -8.09 5.68
C THR A 93 1.50 -9.51 6.24
N ALA A 94 1.38 -10.52 5.38
CA ALA A 94 1.39 -11.92 5.79
C ALA A 94 2.70 -12.27 6.52
N GLY A 95 3.85 -11.84 5.99
CA GLY A 95 5.14 -12.01 6.66
C GLY A 95 5.20 -11.32 8.02
N GLY A 96 4.67 -10.09 8.13
CA GLY A 96 4.61 -9.35 9.39
C GLY A 96 3.73 -10.04 10.43
N ILE A 97 2.60 -10.62 10.02
CA ILE A 97 1.74 -11.42 10.90
C ILE A 97 2.51 -12.63 11.44
N VAL A 98 3.21 -13.38 10.58
CA VAL A 98 4.02 -14.55 10.97
C VAL A 98 5.20 -14.17 11.89
N LEU A 99 5.74 -12.96 11.77
CA LEU A 99 6.79 -12.48 12.66
C LEU A 99 6.26 -12.05 14.03
N LEU A 100 4.97 -11.73 14.13
CA LEU A 100 4.33 -11.24 15.35
C LEU A 100 3.58 -12.33 16.14
N GLY A 101 3.39 -13.53 15.57
CA GLY A 101 2.75 -14.69 16.20
C GLY A 101 2.75 -15.91 15.28
#